data_AF-A0A0R3RBW3-F1
#
_entry.id   AF-A0A0R3RBW3-F1
#
_cell.length_a   1.000
_cell.length_b   1.000
_cell.length_c   1.000
_cell.angle_alpha   90.00
_cell.angle_beta   90.00
_cell.angle_gamma   90.00
#
_symmetry.space_group_name_H-M   'P 1'
#
loop_
_entity.id
_entity.type
_entity.pdbx_description
1 polymer ?
#
loop_
_entity_poly.entity_id
_entity_poly.type
_entity_poly.pdbx_seq_one_letter_code
_entity_poly.pdbx_strand_id
1 'polypeptide(L)'
;LNWYRVSQQDYAWRRFQYKDKMFTRRKYTSHAGWQHMIDHWKLRFLIMKATTKWKVLEIEPVTILFNLYEFIRVLTNFSEYYERNSLAKPLQGIRSFSFKWQLHVHVRGEGQTERVNISVFGTGGEMLKTLSLLLSYLHGLTKLSLHELQLEPYECNDFIDDVQKIIIAFPNYSWTKYSV
;
A
#
# COMPACT_ATOMS: atom_id res chain seq x y z
N LEU A 1 20.53 -3.73 25.85
CA LEU A 1 19.69 -2.84 25.01
C LEU A 1 18.23 -2.94 25.45
N ASN A 2 17.57 -1.83 25.74
CA ASN A 2 16.16 -1.82 26.13
C ASN A 2 15.27 -1.59 24.89
N TRP A 3 14.89 -2.67 24.22
CA TRP A 3 14.09 -2.66 22.98
C TRP A 3 12.75 -1.93 23.13
N TYR A 4 12.16 -1.94 24.33
CA TYR A 4 10.93 -1.22 24.60
C TYR A 4 11.10 0.30 24.42
N ARG A 5 12.18 0.88 24.94
CA ARG A 5 12.45 2.33 24.78
C ARG A 5 12.70 2.71 23.33
N VAL A 6 13.43 1.88 22.58
CA VAL A 6 13.69 2.11 21.15
C VAL A 6 12.38 2.05 20.36
N SER A 7 11.50 1.11 20.67
CA SER A 7 10.19 0.99 20.02
C SER A 7 9.24 2.17 20.28
N GLN A 8 9.51 2.98 21.31
CA GLN A 8 8.71 4.18 21.58
C GLN A 8 9.22 5.42 20.84
N GLN A 9 10.48 5.42 20.38
CA GLN A 9 11.08 6.57 19.72
C GLN A 9 10.44 6.83 18.35
N ASP A 10 10.11 8.09 18.09
CA ASP A 10 9.49 8.49 16.82
C ASP A 10 10.39 8.26 15.62
N TYR A 11 11.71 8.41 15.82
CA TYR A 11 12.69 8.20 14.76
C TYR A 11 12.67 6.77 14.21
N ALA A 12 12.45 5.77 15.08
CA ALA A 12 12.38 4.36 14.68
C ALA A 12 11.19 4.06 13.76
N TRP A 13 10.10 4.84 13.87
CA TRP A 13 8.91 4.71 13.04
C TRP A 13 8.90 5.66 11.85
N ARG A 14 9.93 6.48 11.66
CA ARG A 14 9.97 7.51 10.62
C ARG A 14 9.78 6.93 9.21
N ARG A 15 10.34 5.75 8.95
CA ARG A 15 10.24 5.04 7.66
C ARG A 15 9.50 3.74 7.89
N PHE A 16 8.42 3.54 7.15
CA PHE A 16 7.65 2.31 7.15
C PHE A 16 7.71 1.66 5.78
N GLN A 17 8.08 0.40 5.76
CA GLN A 17 8.18 -0.42 4.55
C GLN A 17 7.17 -1.57 4.66
N TYR A 18 6.20 -1.59 3.76
CA TYR A 18 5.28 -2.71 3.63
C TYR A 18 5.94 -3.80 2.79
N LYS A 19 5.98 -5.02 3.34
CA LYS A 19 6.62 -6.19 2.72
C LYS A 19 5.64 -7.36 2.67
N ASP A 20 5.97 -8.33 1.82
CA ASP A 20 5.15 -9.52 1.70
C ASP A 20 5.07 -10.31 3.02
N LYS A 21 3.90 -10.91 3.27
CA LYS A 21 3.55 -11.63 4.51
C LYS A 21 3.62 -10.80 5.81
N MET A 22 3.87 -9.49 5.74
CA MET A 22 3.85 -8.61 6.90
C MET A 22 2.42 -8.52 7.45
N PHE A 23 2.28 -8.57 8.79
CA PHE A 23 0.98 -8.58 9.47
C PHE A 23 0.04 -9.70 9.01
N THR A 24 0.56 -10.83 8.54
CA THR A 24 -0.29 -11.96 8.17
C THR A 24 -0.45 -12.98 9.30
N ARG A 25 -1.48 -13.81 9.15
CA ARG A 25 -1.71 -15.05 9.91
C ARG A 25 -2.03 -16.16 8.92
N ARG A 26 -1.72 -17.40 9.30
CA ARG A 26 -2.11 -18.58 8.51
C ARG A 26 -3.58 -18.87 8.78
N LYS A 27 -4.39 -18.95 7.73
CA LYS A 27 -5.78 -19.39 7.78
C LYS A 27 -5.97 -20.51 6.77
N TYR A 28 -6.62 -21.57 7.19
CA TYR A 28 -7.00 -22.65 6.30
C TYR A 28 -8.32 -22.29 5.61
N THR A 29 -8.37 -22.46 4.28
CA THR A 29 -9.60 -22.35 3.48
C THR A 29 -9.87 -23.69 2.81
N SER A 30 -11.13 -24.08 2.70
CA SER A 30 -11.55 -25.32 2.05
C SER A 30 -11.13 -25.40 0.58
N HIS A 31 -11.10 -24.24 -0.11
CA HIS A 31 -10.85 -24.18 -1.55
C HIS A 31 -9.38 -23.96 -1.93
N ALA A 32 -8.54 -23.46 -1.02
CA ALA A 32 -7.16 -23.09 -1.35
C ALA A 32 -6.13 -23.45 -0.25
N GLY A 33 -6.54 -24.24 0.74
CA GLY A 33 -5.67 -24.75 1.78
C GLY A 33 -5.11 -23.67 2.71
N TRP A 34 -3.86 -23.84 3.14
CA TRP A 34 -3.20 -22.89 4.05
C TRP A 34 -2.75 -21.63 3.33
N GLN A 35 -3.40 -20.50 3.62
CA GLN A 35 -3.10 -19.21 3.03
C GLN A 35 -2.62 -18.21 4.09
N HIS A 36 -1.80 -17.24 3.66
CA HIS A 36 -1.40 -16.10 4.48
C HIS A 36 -2.37 -14.95 4.25
N MET A 37 -3.20 -14.65 5.24
CA MET A 37 -4.17 -13.56 5.20
C MET A 37 -3.77 -12.46 6.16
N ILE A 38 -4.12 -11.21 5.86
CA ILE A 38 -3.94 -10.10 6.80
C ILE A 38 -4.59 -10.41 8.16
N ASP A 39 -3.84 -10.08 9.20
CA ASP A 39 -4.27 -10.03 10.58
C ASP A 39 -4.67 -8.59 10.91
N HIS A 40 -5.97 -8.32 10.83
CA HIS A 40 -6.52 -6.99 11.09
C HIS A 40 -6.23 -6.47 12.50
N TRP A 41 -5.98 -7.34 13.49
CA TRP A 41 -5.61 -6.90 14.83
C TRP A 41 -4.21 -6.29 14.84
N LYS A 42 -3.24 -6.97 14.22
CA LYS A 42 -1.87 -6.46 14.09
C LYS A 42 -1.84 -5.18 13.26
N LEU A 43 -2.61 -5.14 12.17
CA LEU A 43 -2.70 -3.97 11.32
C LEU A 43 -3.32 -2.77 12.03
N ARG A 44 -4.43 -2.96 12.75
CA ARG A 44 -5.06 -1.90 13.56
C ARG A 44 -4.09 -1.36 14.60
N PHE A 45 -3.37 -2.24 15.30
CA PHE A 45 -2.40 -1.82 16.31
C PHE A 45 -1.28 -0.96 15.72
N LEU A 46 -0.71 -1.39 14.59
CA LEU A 46 0.28 -0.61 13.85
C LEU A 46 -0.26 0.78 13.48
N ILE A 47 -1.44 0.81 12.85
CA ILE A 47 -2.04 2.05 12.35
C ILE A 47 -2.25 3.04 13.49
N MET A 48 -2.83 2.59 14.61
CA MET A 48 -3.11 3.45 15.76
C MET A 48 -1.85 3.97 16.46
N LYS A 49 -0.73 3.24 16.39
CA LYS A 49 0.49 3.57 17.16
C LYS A 49 1.56 4.27 16.35
N ALA A 50 1.65 4.00 15.05
CA ALA A 50 2.81 4.36 14.25
C ALA A 50 2.51 5.36 13.13
N THR A 51 1.29 5.42 12.58
CA THR A 51 1.01 6.19 11.34
C THR A 51 1.32 7.67 11.46
N THR A 52 1.02 8.29 12.60
CA THR A 52 1.32 9.71 12.86
C THR A 52 2.82 10.02 12.90
N LYS A 53 3.66 9.01 13.11
CA LYS A 53 5.13 9.10 13.16
C LYS A 53 5.76 8.89 11.79
N TRP A 54 5.03 8.34 10.83
CA TRP A 54 5.54 8.03 9.49
C TRP A 54 5.84 9.32 8.72
N LYS A 55 7.04 9.38 8.13
CA LYS A 55 7.46 10.40 7.17
C LYS A 55 7.71 9.81 5.78
N VAL A 56 8.03 8.53 5.72
CA VAL A 56 8.31 7.78 4.49
C VAL A 56 7.50 6.50 4.53
N LEU A 57 6.64 6.31 3.53
CA LEU A 57 5.85 5.10 3.31
C LEU A 57 6.31 4.44 2.01
N GLU A 58 6.78 3.21 2.09
CA GLU A 58 7.26 2.45 0.95
C GLU A 58 6.53 1.13 0.85
N ILE A 59 6.05 0.82 -0.35
CA ILE A 59 5.44 -0.46 -0.67
C ILE A 59 6.44 -1.20 -1.55
N GLU A 60 7.10 -2.20 -0.96
CA GLU A 60 7.96 -3.11 -1.70
C GLU A 60 7.12 -4.01 -2.62
N PRO A 61 7.73 -4.60 -3.65
CA PRO A 61 7.06 -5.58 -4.47
C PRO A 61 6.55 -6.75 -3.63
N VAL A 62 5.29 -7.12 -3.82
CA VAL A 62 4.61 -8.17 -3.06
C VAL A 62 3.96 -9.20 -3.97
N THR A 63 3.84 -10.44 -3.51
CA THR A 63 3.18 -11.51 -4.27
C THR A 63 1.70 -11.66 -3.90
N ILE A 64 1.32 -11.33 -2.66
CA ILE A 64 -0.06 -11.47 -2.18
C ILE A 64 -0.82 -10.15 -2.34
N LEU A 65 -1.27 -9.86 -3.56
CA LEU A 65 -1.97 -8.61 -3.90
C LEU A 65 -3.19 -8.32 -3.01
N PHE A 66 -3.96 -9.35 -2.68
CA PHE A 66 -5.13 -9.19 -1.80
C PHE A 66 -4.75 -8.58 -0.44
N ASN A 67 -3.63 -9.00 0.14
CA ASN A 67 -3.17 -8.44 1.41
C ASN A 67 -2.74 -6.98 1.22
N LEU A 68 -2.06 -6.64 0.13
CA LEU A 68 -1.69 -5.25 -0.14
C LEU A 68 -2.92 -4.36 -0.36
N TYR A 69 -3.91 -4.82 -1.12
CA TYR A 69 -5.19 -4.15 -1.28
C TYR A 69 -5.84 -3.87 0.09
N GLU A 70 -5.95 -4.90 0.93
CA GLU A 70 -6.53 -4.76 2.28
C GLU A 70 -5.74 -3.79 3.17
N PHE A 71 -4.40 -3.79 3.07
CA PHE A 71 -3.55 -2.83 3.79
C PHE A 71 -3.86 -1.39 3.38
N ILE A 72 -3.86 -1.10 2.08
CA ILE A 72 -4.16 0.24 1.54
C ILE A 72 -5.58 0.64 1.94
N ARG A 73 -6.57 -0.25 1.74
CA ARG A 73 -7.98 0.00 2.06
C ARG A 73 -8.19 0.37 3.54
N VAL A 74 -7.57 -0.37 4.47
CA VAL A 74 -7.69 -0.06 5.91
C VAL A 74 -7.04 1.28 6.24
N LEU A 75 -5.91 1.61 5.62
CA LEU A 75 -5.20 2.88 5.83
C LEU A 75 -6.01 4.08 5.29
N THR A 76 -6.65 3.90 4.14
CA THR A 76 -7.57 4.86 3.53
C THR A 76 -8.79 5.08 4.42
N ASN A 77 -9.49 4.02 4.81
CA ASN A 77 -10.67 4.09 5.69
C ASN A 77 -10.34 4.74 7.04
N PHE A 78 -9.15 4.47 7.58
CA PHE A 78 -8.67 5.11 8.79
C PHE A 78 -8.54 6.63 8.61
N SER A 79 -7.95 7.08 7.51
CA SER A 79 -7.78 8.51 7.23
C SER A 79 -9.12 9.20 7.01
N GLU A 80 -9.98 8.58 6.19
CA GLU A 80 -11.34 9.04 5.93
C GLU A 80 -12.15 9.20 7.22
N TYR A 81 -12.09 8.21 8.12
CA TYR A 81 -12.79 8.28 9.40
C TYR A 81 -12.35 9.49 10.22
N TYR A 82 -11.04 9.75 10.33
CA TYR A 82 -10.55 10.89 11.12
C TYR A 82 -10.88 12.22 10.47
N GLU A 83 -10.79 12.35 9.15
CA GLU A 83 -11.10 13.61 8.46
C GLU A 83 -12.60 13.93 8.44
N ARG A 84 -13.47 12.92 8.49
CA ARG A 84 -14.92 13.12 8.60
C ARG A 84 -15.39 13.44 10.02
N ASN A 85 -14.75 12.86 11.03
CA ASN A 85 -15.21 12.94 12.42
C ASN A 85 -14.34 13.85 13.31
N SER A 86 -13.24 14.39 12.78
CA SER A 86 -12.28 15.21 13.51
C SER A 86 -11.53 16.17 12.57
N LEU A 87 -10.78 17.12 13.12
CA LEU A 87 -9.83 17.95 12.37
C LEU A 87 -8.47 17.25 12.16
N ALA A 88 -8.31 16.04 12.71
CA ALA A 88 -7.05 15.31 12.64
C ALA A 88 -6.83 14.68 11.26
N LYS A 89 -5.64 14.88 10.71
CA LYS A 89 -5.16 14.27 9.45
C LYS A 89 -4.03 13.29 9.76
N PRO A 90 -4.33 12.02 10.08
CA PRO A 90 -3.34 11.12 10.67
C PRO A 90 -2.15 10.81 9.75
N LEU A 91 -2.34 10.90 8.43
CA LEU A 91 -1.29 10.65 7.43
C LEU A 91 -0.58 11.92 6.93
N GLN A 92 -0.94 13.11 7.43
CA GLN A 92 -0.31 14.37 7.03
C GLN A 92 1.20 14.39 7.30
N GLY A 93 1.71 13.52 8.18
CA GLY A 93 3.14 13.38 8.43
C GLY A 93 3.94 12.85 7.25
N ILE A 94 3.32 12.08 6.35
CA ILE A 94 3.99 11.38 5.25
C ILE A 94 4.42 12.39 4.19
N ARG A 95 5.73 12.46 3.94
CA ARG A 95 6.36 13.34 2.95
C ARG A 95 6.80 12.60 1.70
N SER A 96 7.11 11.31 1.82
CA SER A 96 7.55 10.48 0.70
C SER A 96 6.71 9.22 0.63
N PHE A 97 6.17 8.95 -0.56
CA PHE A 97 5.49 7.70 -0.88
C PHE A 97 6.18 7.04 -2.07
N SER A 98 6.60 5.79 -1.89
CA SER A 98 7.16 4.97 -2.96
C SER A 98 6.35 3.70 -3.11
N PHE A 99 6.00 3.37 -4.34
CA PHE A 99 5.24 2.19 -4.66
C PHE A 99 5.89 1.49 -5.86
N LYS A 100 6.32 0.25 -5.63
CA LYS A 100 6.89 -0.59 -6.68
C LYS A 100 6.02 -1.80 -6.91
N TRP A 101 5.50 -1.91 -8.12
CA TRP A 101 4.67 -3.03 -8.54
C TRP A 101 5.55 -4.09 -9.21
N GLN A 102 5.65 -5.29 -8.61
CA GLN A 102 6.20 -6.44 -9.35
C GLN A 102 5.28 -7.63 -9.13
N LEU A 103 4.44 -7.91 -10.12
CA LEU A 103 3.69 -9.14 -10.18
C LEU A 103 4.66 -10.26 -10.60
N HIS A 104 5.42 -10.81 -9.66
CA HIS A 104 6.07 -12.09 -9.89
C HIS A 104 4.98 -13.16 -9.91
N VAL A 105 4.36 -13.36 -11.09
CA VAL A 105 3.63 -14.59 -11.39
C VAL A 105 4.61 -15.71 -11.12
N HIS A 106 4.44 -16.40 -9.99
CA HIS A 106 5.25 -17.56 -9.68
C HIS A 106 4.94 -18.61 -10.74
N VAL A 107 5.79 -18.71 -11.76
CA VAL A 107 5.95 -19.95 -12.51
C VAL A 107 6.61 -20.91 -11.52
N ARG A 108 5.77 -21.55 -10.70
CA ARG A 108 6.22 -22.64 -9.84
C ARG A 108 6.70 -23.74 -10.78
N GLY A 109 7.96 -24.14 -10.61
CA GLY A 109 8.66 -25.06 -11.48
C GLY A 109 7.89 -26.35 -11.81
N GLU A 110 8.19 -26.83 -13.01
CA GLU A 110 7.94 -28.13 -13.63
C GLU A 110 7.36 -29.21 -12.70
N GLY A 111 6.15 -29.69 -13.05
CA GLY A 111 5.71 -31.03 -12.65
C GLY A 111 4.32 -31.17 -12.03
N GLN A 112 3.56 -30.09 -11.80
CA GLN A 112 2.18 -30.23 -11.32
C GLN A 112 1.23 -29.38 -12.17
N THR A 113 0.50 -30.07 -13.03
CA THR A 113 -0.65 -29.60 -13.81
C THR A 113 -1.83 -29.32 -12.87
N GLU A 114 -1.64 -28.49 -11.85
CA GLU A 114 -2.76 -27.78 -11.25
C GLU A 114 -2.86 -26.46 -12.00
N ARG A 115 -3.98 -26.33 -12.70
CA ARG A 115 -4.48 -25.07 -13.25
C ARG A 115 -4.53 -24.08 -12.09
N VAL A 116 -3.41 -23.41 -11.83
CA VAL A 116 -3.44 -22.10 -11.20
C VAL A 116 -4.25 -21.31 -12.21
N ASN A 117 -5.53 -21.12 -11.90
CA ASN A 117 -6.33 -20.06 -12.47
C ASN A 117 -5.55 -18.79 -12.15
N ILE A 118 -4.59 -18.47 -13.02
CA ILE A 118 -4.04 -17.14 -13.17
C ILE A 118 -5.22 -16.40 -13.78
N SER A 119 -6.18 -16.06 -12.94
CA SER A 119 -7.20 -15.09 -13.25
C SER A 119 -6.46 -13.76 -13.34
N VAL A 120 -5.82 -13.56 -14.49
CA VAL A 120 -5.49 -12.27 -15.07
C VAL A 120 -6.83 -11.59 -15.34
N PHE A 121 -7.55 -11.18 -14.30
CA PHE A 121 -8.86 -10.55 -14.43
C PHE A 121 -9.07 -9.56 -13.27
N GLY A 122 -8.83 -8.28 -13.55
CA GLY A 122 -9.57 -7.18 -12.92
C GLY A 122 -9.04 -6.55 -11.63
N THR A 123 -7.89 -6.96 -11.09
CA THR A 123 -7.33 -6.32 -9.86
C THR A 123 -6.51 -5.06 -10.10
N GLY A 124 -6.21 -4.69 -11.36
CA GLY A 124 -5.54 -3.43 -11.70
C GLY A 124 -6.38 -2.23 -11.26
N GLY A 125 -7.54 -2.03 -11.91
CA GLY A 125 -8.43 -0.90 -11.63
C GLY A 125 -8.80 -0.69 -10.15
N GLU A 126 -9.26 -1.71 -9.43
CA GLU A 126 -9.71 -1.51 -8.04
C GLU A 126 -8.56 -1.20 -7.07
N MET A 127 -7.39 -1.82 -7.29
CA MET A 127 -6.21 -1.53 -6.50
C MET A 127 -5.66 -0.14 -6.80
N LEU A 128 -5.68 0.29 -8.07
CA LEU A 128 -5.27 1.63 -8.49
C LEU A 128 -6.22 2.71 -7.98
N LYS A 129 -7.54 2.47 -8.02
CA LYS A 129 -8.54 3.35 -7.40
C LYS A 129 -8.29 3.50 -5.90
N THR A 130 -8.05 2.39 -5.21
CA THR A 130 -7.77 2.39 -3.77
C THR A 130 -6.44 3.10 -3.46
N LEU A 131 -5.43 2.93 -4.32
CA LEU A 131 -4.16 3.63 -4.22
C LEU A 131 -4.33 5.15 -4.46
N SER A 132 -5.07 5.55 -5.49
CA SER A 132 -5.39 6.96 -5.78
C SER A 132 -6.13 7.61 -4.61
N LEU A 133 -7.09 6.88 -4.03
CA LEU A 133 -7.83 7.33 -2.85
C LEU A 133 -6.92 7.46 -1.63
N LEU A 134 -5.96 6.56 -1.42
CA LEU A 134 -4.97 6.72 -0.35
C LEU A 134 -4.13 7.99 -0.56
N LEU A 135 -3.66 8.22 -1.79
CA LEU A 135 -2.81 9.37 -2.14
C LEU A 135 -3.52 10.71 -1.83
N SER A 136 -4.84 10.79 -1.99
CA SER A 136 -5.61 12.01 -1.67
C SER A 136 -5.61 12.35 -0.17
N TYR A 137 -5.43 11.36 0.70
CA TYR A 137 -5.28 11.55 2.16
C TYR A 137 -3.84 11.85 2.61
N LEU A 138 -2.86 11.75 1.71
CA LEU A 138 -1.46 12.08 2.02
C LEU A 138 -1.18 13.57 1.87
N HIS A 139 -1.89 14.41 2.63
CA HIS A 139 -1.82 15.89 2.54
C HIS A 139 -0.42 16.50 2.72
N GLY A 140 0.50 15.75 3.32
CA GLY A 140 1.88 16.19 3.55
C GLY A 140 2.86 15.77 2.47
N LEU A 141 2.42 15.00 1.48
CA LEU A 141 3.29 14.37 0.50
C LEU A 141 4.05 15.45 -0.30
N THR A 142 5.32 15.20 -0.59
CA THR A 142 6.18 16.07 -1.40
C THR A 142 6.95 15.29 -2.45
N LYS A 143 7.13 13.99 -2.23
CA LYS A 143 7.79 13.04 -3.13
C LYS A 143 6.89 11.85 -3.38
N LEU A 144 6.57 11.62 -4.64
CA LEU A 144 5.80 10.47 -5.11
C LEU A 144 6.64 9.71 -6.15
N SER A 145 6.85 8.43 -5.90
CA SER A 145 7.55 7.52 -6.81
C SER A 145 6.70 6.30 -7.08
N LEU A 146 6.28 6.12 -8.33
CA LEU A 146 5.47 4.99 -8.78
C LEU A 146 6.27 4.24 -9.84
N HIS A 147 6.52 2.96 -9.61
CA HIS A 147 7.38 2.12 -10.45
C HIS A 147 6.62 0.89 -10.94
N GLU A 148 6.83 0.54 -12.22
CA GLU A 148 6.42 -0.74 -12.81
C GLU A 148 4.90 -1.04 -12.68
N LEU A 149 4.04 -0.01 -12.67
CA LEU A 149 2.59 -0.12 -12.41
C LEU A 149 1.79 -1.08 -13.33
N GLN A 150 2.41 -1.63 -14.39
CA GLN A 150 1.83 -2.62 -15.30
C GLN A 150 0.40 -2.27 -15.76
N LEU A 151 0.16 -0.99 -16.05
CA LEU A 151 -1.15 -0.46 -16.45
C LEU A 151 -1.48 -0.83 -17.88
N GLU A 152 -2.74 -1.16 -18.14
CA GLU A 152 -3.26 -1.12 -19.51
C GLU A 152 -3.34 0.34 -20.01
N PRO A 153 -3.22 0.59 -21.33
CA PRO A 153 -3.15 1.95 -21.86
C PRO A 153 -4.32 2.86 -21.48
N TYR A 154 -5.53 2.30 -21.33
CA TYR A 154 -6.71 3.08 -20.94
C TYR A 154 -6.73 3.39 -19.43
N GLU A 155 -6.31 2.45 -18.57
CA GLU A 155 -6.21 2.67 -17.11
C GLU A 155 -5.14 3.70 -16.76
N CYS A 156 -4.10 3.80 -17.60
CA CYS A 156 -2.99 4.73 -17.43
C CYS A 156 -3.45 6.19 -17.46
N ASN A 157 -4.30 6.56 -18.42
CA ASN A 157 -4.75 7.94 -18.57
C ASN A 157 -5.61 8.39 -17.38
N ASP A 158 -6.60 7.57 -17.01
CA ASP A 158 -7.49 7.85 -15.88
C ASP A 158 -6.71 7.98 -14.56
N PHE A 159 -5.76 7.08 -14.32
CA PHE A 159 -4.94 7.09 -13.11
C PHE A 159 -3.99 8.31 -13.07
N ILE A 160 -3.37 8.66 -14.20
CA ILE A 160 -2.49 9.83 -14.26
C ILE A 160 -3.28 11.12 -14.01
N ASP A 161 -4.47 11.26 -14.61
CA ASP A 161 -5.32 12.44 -14.40
C ASP A 161 -5.70 12.61 -12.94
N ASP A 162 -6.06 11.52 -12.25
CA ASP A 162 -6.38 11.55 -10.83
C ASP A 162 -5.18 11.89 -9.95
N VAL A 163 -4.02 11.30 -10.25
CA VAL A 163 -2.77 11.61 -9.54
C VAL A 163 -2.35 13.06 -9.80
N GLN A 164 -2.55 13.58 -11.01
CA GLN A 164 -2.23 14.97 -11.36
C GLN A 164 -3.13 15.95 -10.61
N LYS A 165 -4.43 15.68 -10.47
CA LYS A 165 -5.34 16.48 -9.62
C LYS A 165 -4.84 16.53 -8.18
N ILE A 166 -4.39 15.40 -7.65
CA ILE A 166 -3.83 15.31 -6.30
C ILE A 166 -2.57 16.18 -6.20
N ILE A 167 -1.64 16.08 -7.16
CA ILE A 167 -0.40 16.87 -7.15
C ILE A 167 -0.69 18.38 -7.24
N ILE A 168 -1.62 18.80 -8.11
CA ILE A 168 -1.98 20.22 -8.26
C ILE A 168 -2.61 20.77 -6.97
N ALA A 169 -3.34 19.94 -6.22
CA ALA A 169 -3.86 20.33 -4.91
C ALA A 169 -2.76 20.61 -3.86
N PHE A 170 -1.50 20.27 -4.14
CA PHE A 170 -0.37 20.45 -3.23
C PHE A 170 0.86 21.06 -3.95
N PRO A 171 1.05 22.40 -3.92
CA PRO A 171 1.95 23.11 -4.83
C PRO A 171 3.48 22.95 -4.65
N ASN A 172 3.97 22.11 -3.73
CA ASN A 172 5.40 21.95 -3.41
C ASN A 172 6.04 20.64 -3.90
N TYR A 173 5.58 20.08 -5.03
CA TYR A 173 5.91 18.70 -5.45
C TYR A 173 7.11 18.59 -6.39
N SER A 174 7.89 17.52 -6.19
CA SER A 174 8.81 16.98 -7.21
C SER A 174 8.32 15.59 -7.64
N TRP A 175 8.02 15.41 -8.93
CA TRP A 175 7.52 14.15 -9.49
C TRP A 175 8.61 13.47 -10.33
N THR A 176 8.74 12.15 -10.21
CA THR A 176 9.66 11.38 -11.06
C THR A 176 8.99 10.08 -11.47
N LYS A 177 8.64 9.99 -12.75
CA LYS A 177 8.11 8.77 -13.39
C LYS A 177 9.28 7.96 -13.94
N TYR A 178 9.34 6.69 -13.58
CA TYR A 178 10.17 5.72 -14.27
C TYR A 178 9.23 4.70 -14.91
N SER A 179 8.88 4.93 -16.18
CA SER A 179 8.29 3.90 -17.03
C SER A 179 9.42 3.25 -17.82
N VAL A 180 9.65 1.97 -17.57
CA VAL A 180 10.27 1.05 -18.53
C VAL A 180 9.29 -0.09 -18.72
#